data_AF-A0A2K6KWR3-F1
#
_entry.id   AF-A0A2K6KWR3-F1
#
_cell.length_a   1.000
_cell.length_b   1.000
_cell.length_c   1.000
_cell.angle_alpha   90.00
_cell.angle_beta   90.00
_cell.angle_gamma   90.00
#
_symmetry.space_group_name_H-M   'P 1'
#
loop_
_entity.id
_entity.type
_entity.pdbx_description
1 polymer ?
#
loop_
_entity_poly.entity_id
_entity_poly.type
_entity_poly.pdbx_seq_one_letter_code
_entity_poly.pdbx_strand_id
1 'polypeptide(L)'
;VEIGSAGPAGAQPLPVVPRRPGYGTMGKPIKLLVEIPKTDVYLYEVDTKPDRQVVVDSTVQHFKVTIFGECRPVYDGKRILYTANPVATAEVYLHVTLPGEGGKDRPFKVSIKFVSLVSWHLLHEVLTGRNLLEPLELDKPISTNPVHAVDVVRRHLPSVNTHLWGVPFSQGQGIWFGFHQSVWPAVWKMMLNIDERDLRQQCGE
;
A
#
# COMPACT_ATOMS: atom_id res chain seq x y z
N VAL A 1 34.66 -26.39 -40.51
CA VAL A 1 33.25 -26.17 -40.90
C VAL A 1 32.53 -25.71 -39.64
N GLU A 2 32.02 -24.49 -39.71
CA GLU A 2 31.63 -23.63 -38.59
C GLU A 2 30.40 -24.13 -37.83
N ILE A 3 30.39 -23.81 -36.53
CA ILE A 3 29.29 -23.97 -35.61
C ILE A 3 28.32 -22.82 -35.88
N GLY A 4 27.16 -23.13 -36.45
CA GLY A 4 26.13 -22.14 -36.76
C GLY A 4 25.59 -21.45 -35.50
N SER A 5 25.76 -20.14 -35.44
CA SER A 5 25.22 -19.25 -34.42
C SER A 5 23.69 -19.25 -34.45
N ALA A 6 23.05 -19.58 -33.33
CA ALA A 6 21.63 -19.34 -33.12
C ALA A 6 21.41 -17.85 -32.82
N GLY A 7 20.72 -17.14 -33.71
CA GLY A 7 20.30 -15.75 -33.52
C GLY A 7 19.27 -15.60 -32.38
N PRO A 8 19.05 -14.37 -31.89
CA PRO A 8 18.19 -14.13 -30.73
C PRO A 8 16.72 -14.43 -31.10
N ALA A 9 16.08 -15.29 -30.31
CA ALA A 9 14.66 -15.58 -30.42
C ALA A 9 13.86 -14.29 -30.19
N GLY A 10 13.14 -13.84 -31.23
CA GLY A 10 12.27 -12.67 -31.17
C GLY A 10 11.21 -12.83 -30.08
N ALA A 11 11.03 -11.79 -29.27
CA ALA A 11 9.99 -11.72 -28.25
C ALA A 11 8.61 -11.90 -28.90
N GLN A 12 7.88 -12.94 -28.48
CA GLN A 12 6.51 -13.19 -28.91
C GLN A 12 5.62 -12.00 -28.45
N PRO A 13 4.74 -11.46 -29.31
CA PRO A 13 3.81 -10.41 -28.92
C PRO A 13 2.92 -10.89 -27.76
N LEU A 14 2.86 -10.11 -26.68
CA LEU A 14 1.99 -10.43 -25.54
C LEU A 14 0.52 -10.53 -26.00
N PRO A 15 -0.26 -11.47 -25.45
CA PRO A 15 -1.66 -11.63 -25.79
C PRO A 15 -2.44 -10.34 -25.51
N VAL A 16 -3.11 -9.80 -26.54
CA VAL A 16 -3.96 -8.62 -26.41
C VAL A 16 -5.25 -9.02 -25.71
N VAL A 17 -5.49 -8.45 -24.53
CA VAL A 17 -6.74 -8.65 -23.80
C VAL A 17 -7.89 -8.01 -24.59
N PRO A 18 -8.98 -8.75 -24.90
CA PRO A 18 -10.07 -8.21 -25.70
C PRO A 18 -10.74 -7.04 -24.98
N ARG A 19 -11.05 -5.97 -25.73
CA ARG A 19 -11.76 -4.81 -25.19
C ARG A 19 -13.19 -5.20 -24.79
N ARG A 20 -13.67 -4.60 -23.70
CA ARG A 20 -15.06 -4.78 -23.23
C ARG A 20 -16.05 -4.38 -24.35
N PRO A 21 -16.99 -5.27 -24.76
CA PRO A 21 -17.91 -5.01 -25.87
C PRO A 21 -19.01 -3.98 -25.54
N GLY A 22 -19.28 -3.71 -24.26
CA GLY A 22 -20.28 -2.73 -23.82
C GLY A 22 -20.54 -2.79 -22.31
N TYR A 23 -21.54 -2.02 -21.86
CA TYR A 23 -21.98 -1.98 -20.46
C TYR A 23 -23.31 -2.73 -20.29
N GLY A 24 -23.47 -3.45 -19.18
CA GLY A 24 -24.74 -4.05 -18.81
C GLY A 24 -25.76 -2.98 -18.42
N THR A 25 -27.00 -3.13 -18.88
CA THR A 25 -28.10 -2.18 -18.64
C THR A 25 -29.18 -2.74 -17.71
N MET A 26 -29.10 -4.02 -17.34
CA MET A 26 -30.06 -4.68 -16.46
C MET A 26 -29.72 -4.44 -14.99
N GLY A 27 -30.75 -4.16 -14.17
CA GLY A 27 -30.63 -3.99 -12.72
C GLY A 27 -31.01 -2.59 -12.24
N LYS A 28 -31.10 -2.42 -10.92
CA LYS A 28 -31.36 -1.12 -10.29
C LYS A 28 -30.05 -0.35 -10.12
N PRO A 29 -29.96 0.93 -10.53
CA PRO A 29 -28.77 1.74 -10.29
C PRO A 29 -28.49 1.89 -8.79
N ILE A 30 -27.25 1.69 -8.38
CA ILE A 30 -26.77 1.90 -7.00
C ILE A 30 -25.64 2.93 -7.05
N LYS A 31 -25.65 3.91 -6.14
CA LYS A 31 -24.56 4.88 -6.00
C LYS A 31 -23.45 4.25 -5.17
N LEU A 32 -22.27 4.10 -5.77
CA LEU A 32 -21.06 3.65 -5.09
C LEU A 32 -20.16 4.88 -4.86
N LEU A 33 -19.70 5.07 -3.62
CA LEU A 33 -18.89 6.23 -3.25
C LEU A 33 -17.46 5.80 -3.00
N VAL A 34 -16.59 6.11 -3.97
CA VAL A 34 -15.15 6.01 -3.81
C VAL A 34 -14.53 7.20 -4.52
N GLU A 35 -14.04 8.17 -3.75
CA GLU A 35 -13.29 9.31 -4.29
C GLU A 35 -11.83 9.17 -3.90
N ILE A 36 -10.95 9.43 -4.86
CA ILE A 36 -9.51 9.50 -4.65
C ILE A 36 -9.11 10.95 -4.87
N PRO A 37 -8.33 11.54 -3.95
CA PRO A 37 -7.77 12.87 -4.16
C PRO A 37 -7.01 12.94 -5.48
N LYS A 38 -7.13 14.05 -6.20
CA LYS A 38 -6.33 14.29 -7.43
C LYS A 38 -4.93 14.81 -7.13
N THR A 39 -4.43 14.53 -5.93
CA THR A 39 -3.14 15.01 -5.42
C THR A 39 -2.13 13.89 -5.52
N ASP A 40 -0.94 14.22 -5.99
CA ASP A 40 0.15 13.25 -6.06
C ASP A 40 0.71 12.97 -4.65
N VAL A 41 1.31 11.80 -4.49
CA VAL A 41 1.89 11.36 -3.20
C VAL A 41 3.38 11.10 -3.35
N TYR A 42 4.13 11.35 -2.29
CA TYR A 42 5.58 11.18 -2.26
C TYR A 42 5.90 9.77 -1.75
N LEU A 43 6.72 9.04 -2.51
CA LEU A 43 7.20 7.71 -2.16
C LEU A 43 8.59 7.79 -1.55
N TYR A 44 8.71 7.20 -0.36
CA TYR A 44 9.95 7.04 0.37
C TYR A 44 10.22 5.55 0.61
N GLU A 45 11.51 5.20 0.63
CA GLU A 45 12.00 3.92 1.12
C GLU A 45 12.53 4.08 2.55
N VAL A 46 12.19 3.13 3.41
CA VAL A 46 12.58 3.08 4.81
C VAL A 46 13.36 1.80 5.06
N ASP A 47 14.59 1.92 5.57
CA ASP A 47 15.36 0.79 6.08
C ASP A 47 15.41 0.87 7.60
N THR A 48 14.88 -0.17 8.25
CA THR A 48 14.90 -0.35 9.71
C THR A 48 15.20 -1.80 10.03
N LYS A 49 15.92 -2.07 11.11
CA LYS A 49 16.21 -3.44 11.56
C LYS A 49 15.80 -3.59 13.02
N PRO A 50 14.74 -4.36 13.34
CA PRO A 50 13.88 -5.15 12.44
C PRO A 50 12.82 -4.31 11.68
N ASP A 51 12.26 -4.89 10.62
CA ASP A 51 11.12 -4.32 9.87
C ASP A 51 9.85 -4.38 10.73
N ARG A 52 9.57 -3.30 11.48
CA ARG A 52 8.42 -3.23 12.38
C ARG A 52 7.72 -1.88 12.31
N GLN A 53 6.40 -1.91 12.15
CA GLN A 53 5.56 -0.70 12.11
C GLN A 53 5.71 0.17 13.36
N VAL A 54 5.82 -0.43 14.55
CA VAL A 54 6.01 0.30 15.81
C VAL A 54 7.28 1.18 15.84
N VAL A 55 8.34 0.78 15.13
CA VAL A 55 9.58 1.56 15.05
C VAL A 55 9.34 2.82 14.19
N VAL A 56 8.64 2.67 13.08
CA VAL A 56 8.28 3.77 12.19
C VAL A 56 7.30 4.72 12.89
N ASP A 57 6.26 4.20 13.54
CA ASP A 57 5.28 5.03 14.27
C ASP A 57 5.97 5.87 15.37
N SER A 58 6.88 5.25 16.13
CA SER A 58 7.68 5.97 17.13
C SER A 58 8.60 7.01 16.51
N THR A 59 9.20 6.72 15.35
CA THR A 59 10.04 7.68 14.61
C THR A 59 9.22 8.88 14.17
N VAL A 60 8.03 8.64 13.60
CA VAL A 60 7.10 9.70 13.16
C VAL A 60 6.67 10.56 14.34
N GLN A 61 6.38 9.95 15.48
CA GLN A 61 6.00 10.67 16.69
C GLN A 61 7.17 11.49 17.27
N HIS A 62 8.37 10.91 17.34
CA HIS A 62 9.54 11.55 17.94
C HIS A 62 10.07 12.71 17.08
N PHE A 63 10.07 12.53 15.76
CA PHE A 63 10.53 13.54 14.80
C PHE A 63 9.37 14.32 14.16
N LYS A 64 8.22 14.39 14.83
CA LYS A 64 7.02 15.09 14.33
C LYS A 64 7.34 16.54 13.98
N VAL A 65 7.93 17.30 14.91
CA VAL A 65 8.15 18.75 14.69
C VAL A 65 9.27 19.02 13.68
N THR A 66 10.29 18.15 13.65
CA THR A 66 11.53 18.39 12.89
C THR A 66 11.48 17.92 11.45
N ILE A 67 10.75 16.84 11.16
CA ILE A 67 10.77 16.18 9.84
C ILE A 67 9.37 16.04 9.27
N PHE A 68 8.44 15.50 10.05
CA PHE A 68 7.12 15.14 9.53
C PHE A 68 6.12 16.31 9.52
N GLY A 69 6.32 17.33 10.35
CA GLY A 69 5.36 18.40 10.58
C GLY A 69 3.97 17.86 10.93
N GLU A 70 2.97 18.30 10.16
CA GLU A 70 1.60 17.78 10.23
C GLU A 70 1.33 16.63 9.23
N CYS A 71 2.36 16.15 8.52
CA CYS A 71 2.22 15.01 7.63
C CYS A 71 1.96 13.74 8.45
N ARG A 72 0.97 12.98 8.01
CA ARG A 72 0.69 11.64 8.52
C ARG A 72 1.17 10.62 7.50
N PRO A 73 2.42 10.14 7.62
CA PRO A 73 2.97 9.19 6.67
C PRO A 73 2.32 7.82 6.84
N VAL A 74 2.22 7.06 5.76
CA VAL A 74 1.66 5.71 5.74
C VAL A 74 2.77 4.72 5.41
N TYR A 75 3.03 3.78 6.32
CA TYR A 75 4.00 2.71 6.14
C TYR A 75 3.33 1.40 5.74
N ASP A 76 3.94 0.66 4.81
CA ASP A 76 3.45 -0.65 4.34
C ASP A 76 3.80 -1.82 5.28
N GLY A 77 4.57 -1.55 6.35
CA GLY A 77 5.04 -2.56 7.29
C GLY A 77 6.38 -3.21 6.92
N LYS A 78 6.96 -2.88 5.76
CA LYS A 78 8.19 -3.50 5.24
C LYS A 78 9.28 -2.51 4.88
N ARG A 79 9.03 -1.66 3.88
CA ARG A 79 10.05 -0.74 3.33
C ARG A 79 9.47 0.54 2.73
N ILE A 80 8.18 0.58 2.47
CA ILE A 80 7.59 1.66 1.68
C ILE A 80 6.81 2.60 2.58
N LEU A 81 7.07 3.89 2.43
CA LEU A 81 6.40 4.97 3.16
C LEU A 81 5.83 6.00 2.17
N TYR A 82 4.54 6.30 2.26
CA TYR A 82 3.89 7.35 1.46
C TYR A 82 3.55 8.56 2.30
N THR A 83 3.73 9.76 1.74
CA THR A 83 3.33 11.02 2.39
C THR A 83 2.55 11.93 1.43
N ALA A 84 1.67 12.75 1.99
CA ALA A 84 0.89 13.73 1.22
C ALA A 84 1.71 14.98 0.84
N ASN A 85 2.70 15.35 1.66
CA ASN A 85 3.61 16.46 1.42
C ASN A 85 5.06 15.96 1.60
N PRO A 86 6.06 16.63 0.99
CA PRO A 86 7.45 16.19 1.10
C PRO A 86 7.94 16.35 2.54
N VAL A 87 8.56 15.30 3.08
CA VAL A 87 9.10 15.28 4.47
C VAL A 87 10.63 15.34 4.50
N ALA A 88 11.30 14.84 3.46
CA ALA A 88 12.73 14.94 3.29
C ALA A 88 13.07 15.05 1.80
N THR A 89 14.04 15.90 1.46
CA THR A 89 14.57 16.05 0.09
C THR A 89 15.85 15.25 -0.13
N ALA A 90 16.55 14.90 0.94
CA ALA A 90 17.73 14.04 0.96
C ALA A 90 17.50 12.83 1.87
N GLU A 91 18.37 11.83 1.79
CA GLU A 91 18.35 10.68 2.70
C GLU A 91 18.66 11.12 4.13
N VAL A 92 17.80 10.73 5.08
CA VAL A 92 17.94 11.10 6.50
C VAL A 92 18.13 9.84 7.33
N TYR A 93 19.08 9.90 8.28
CA TYR A 93 19.32 8.87 9.27
C TYR A 93 18.80 9.32 10.64
N LEU A 94 17.92 8.51 11.22
CA LEU A 94 17.23 8.77 12.46
C LEU A 94 17.56 7.71 13.49
N HIS A 95 17.66 8.14 14.74
CA HIS A 95 17.85 7.28 15.89
C HIS A 95 16.61 7.40 16.76
N VAL A 96 15.90 6.30 16.95
CA VAL A 96 14.71 6.23 17.79
C VAL A 96 14.90 5.18 18.86
N THR A 97 14.35 5.40 20.04
CA THR A 97 14.45 4.47 21.16
C THR A 97 13.06 3.99 21.53
N LEU A 98 12.87 2.67 21.54
CA LEU A 98 11.62 2.07 22.00
C LEU A 98 11.80 1.45 23.39
N PRO A 99 10.76 1.49 24.25
CA PRO A 99 10.77 0.76 25.51
C PRO A 99 10.82 -0.75 25.23
N GLY A 100 11.83 -1.43 25.75
CA GLY A 100 11.96 -2.89 25.64
C GLY A 100 11.30 -3.64 26.81
N GLU A 101 10.95 -4.91 26.59
CA GLU A 101 10.58 -5.84 27.67
C GLU A 101 11.71 -5.89 28.71
N GLY A 102 11.36 -5.62 29.97
CA GLY A 102 12.32 -5.55 31.09
C GLY A 102 12.86 -4.14 31.40
N GLY A 103 12.25 -3.07 30.87
CA GLY A 103 12.58 -1.69 31.24
C GLY A 103 13.89 -1.15 30.65
N LYS A 104 14.50 -1.89 29.71
CA LYS A 104 15.67 -1.43 28.96
C LYS A 104 15.25 -0.92 27.60
N ASP A 105 15.47 0.37 27.41
CA ASP A 105 15.32 1.08 26.15
C ASP A 105 16.21 0.48 25.05
N ARG A 106 15.62 0.27 23.87
CA ARG A 106 16.30 -0.31 22.71
C ARG A 106 16.45 0.75 21.62
N PRO A 107 17.68 1.11 21.23
CA PRO A 107 17.90 2.05 20.14
C PRO A 107 17.74 1.34 18.79
N PHE A 108 17.10 2.04 17.86
CA PHE A 108 16.91 1.64 16.47
C PHE A 108 17.45 2.73 15.55
N LYS A 109 18.04 2.31 14.45
CA LYS A 109 18.48 3.18 13.36
C LYS A 109 17.48 3.04 12.22
N VAL A 110 16.97 4.16 11.75
CA VAL A 110 15.99 4.23 10.66
C VAL A 110 16.55 5.16 9.60
N SER A 111 16.61 4.70 8.35
CA SER A 111 16.89 5.59 7.22
C SER A 111 15.61 5.85 6.44
N ILE A 112 15.44 7.07 5.94
CA ILE A 112 14.32 7.46 5.08
C ILE A 112 14.89 8.13 3.84
N LYS A 113 14.60 7.57 2.67
CA LYS A 113 15.13 8.02 1.38
C LYS A 113 14.00 8.33 0.41
N PHE A 114 14.04 9.50 -0.21
CA PHE A 114 13.09 9.83 -1.28
C PHE A 114 13.35 8.95 -2.52
N VAL A 115 12.28 8.38 -3.09
CA VAL A 115 12.35 7.52 -4.27
C VAL A 115 11.75 8.23 -5.48
N SER A 116 10.47 8.61 -5.40
CA SER A 116 9.76 9.22 -6.53
C SER A 116 8.46 9.91 -6.11
N LEU A 117 7.91 10.73 -7.00
CA LEU A 117 6.53 11.20 -6.90
C LEU A 117 5.61 10.19 -7.62
N VAL A 118 4.55 9.74 -6.95
CA VAL A 118 3.55 8.82 -7.49
C VAL A 118 2.31 9.62 -7.88
N SER A 119 2.03 9.68 -9.19
CA SER A 119 0.94 10.52 -9.68
C SER A 119 -0.42 9.82 -9.61
N TRP A 120 -1.29 10.33 -8.73
CA TRP A 120 -2.70 9.94 -8.71
C TRP A 120 -3.52 10.68 -9.78
N HIS A 121 -3.00 11.80 -10.28
CA HIS A 121 -3.60 12.46 -11.44
C HIS A 121 -3.60 11.54 -12.66
N LEU A 122 -2.45 10.94 -12.97
CA LEU A 122 -2.31 9.98 -14.07
C LEU A 122 -3.25 8.78 -13.89
N LEU A 123 -3.36 8.27 -12.66
CA LEU A 123 -4.30 7.19 -12.33
C LEU A 123 -5.74 7.57 -12.68
N HIS A 124 -6.17 8.80 -12.38
CA HIS A 124 -7.51 9.27 -12.72
C HIS A 124 -7.70 9.40 -14.24
N GLU A 125 -6.70 9.85 -14.99
CA GLU A 125 -6.76 9.91 -16.46
C GLU A 125 -6.93 8.52 -17.10
N VAL A 126 -6.19 7.53 -16.60
CA VAL A 126 -6.29 6.13 -17.03
C VAL A 126 -7.67 5.56 -16.69
N LEU A 127 -8.16 5.76 -15.47
CA LEU A 127 -9.47 5.27 -15.03
C LEU A 127 -10.62 5.88 -15.85
N THR A 128 -10.48 7.14 -16.27
CA THR A 128 -11.48 7.85 -17.10
C THR A 128 -11.31 7.63 -18.60
N GLY A 129 -10.32 6.82 -19.01
CA GLY A 129 -10.05 6.50 -20.41
C GLY A 129 -9.58 7.69 -21.25
N ARG A 130 -9.09 8.76 -20.60
CA ARG A 130 -8.59 9.99 -21.26
C ARG A 130 -7.13 9.88 -21.69
N ASN A 131 -6.38 8.98 -21.05
CA ASN A 131 -5.00 8.71 -21.38
C ASN A 131 -4.81 7.20 -21.54
N LEU A 132 -4.38 6.80 -22.74
CA LEU A 132 -4.11 5.40 -23.14
C LEU A 132 -2.61 5.16 -23.35
N LEU A 133 -1.76 6.03 -22.81
CA LEU A 133 -0.32 5.95 -23.07
C LEU A 133 0.42 5.22 -21.96
N GLU A 134 1.27 4.34 -22.48
CA GLU A 134 2.14 3.36 -21.84
C GLU A 134 1.42 2.23 -21.08
N PRO A 135 1.55 0.97 -21.55
CA PRO A 135 1.22 -0.18 -20.71
C PRO A 135 1.88 0.06 -19.38
N LEU A 136 1.13 0.00 -18.28
CA LEU A 136 1.61 0.08 -16.91
C LEU A 136 3.01 -0.54 -16.85
N GLU A 137 4.06 0.30 -16.90
CA GLU A 137 5.42 -0.12 -17.24
C GLU A 137 5.83 -1.20 -16.25
N LEU A 138 5.78 -2.47 -16.68
CA LEU A 138 5.96 -3.63 -15.79
C LEU A 138 7.39 -3.70 -15.25
N ASP A 139 8.30 -2.96 -15.89
CA ASP A 139 9.69 -2.78 -15.47
C ASP A 139 9.84 -1.82 -14.28
N LYS A 140 8.83 -0.98 -13.98
CA LYS A 140 8.86 -0.11 -12.80
C LYS A 140 8.46 -0.91 -11.56
N PRO A 141 9.14 -0.71 -10.41
CA PRO A 141 8.84 -1.43 -9.18
C PRO A 141 7.38 -1.17 -8.76
N ILE A 142 6.72 -2.23 -8.25
CA ILE A 142 5.30 -2.20 -7.84
C ILE A 142 5.00 -1.04 -6.86
N SER A 143 5.97 -0.63 -6.05
CA SER A 143 5.85 0.51 -5.12
C SER A 143 5.60 1.85 -5.80
N THR A 144 6.01 2.02 -7.06
CA THR A 144 5.76 3.24 -7.84
C THR A 144 4.39 3.23 -8.53
N ASN A 145 3.68 2.09 -8.49
CA ASN A 145 2.35 1.98 -9.07
C ASN A 145 1.34 2.78 -8.23
N PRO A 146 0.59 3.73 -8.83
CA PRO A 146 -0.37 4.54 -8.09
C PRO A 146 -1.51 3.70 -7.49
N VAL A 147 -1.86 2.55 -8.09
CA VAL A 147 -2.84 1.60 -7.51
C VAL A 147 -2.34 1.08 -6.17
N HIS A 148 -1.07 0.68 -6.10
CA HIS A 148 -0.45 0.17 -4.88
C HIS A 148 -0.41 1.24 -3.78
N ALA A 149 -0.09 2.49 -4.13
CA ALA A 149 -0.13 3.60 -3.19
C ALA A 149 -1.53 3.84 -2.59
N VAL A 150 -2.60 3.82 -3.41
CA VAL A 150 -3.98 3.96 -2.92
C VAL A 150 -4.35 2.81 -1.97
N ASP A 151 -3.95 1.59 -2.32
CA ASP A 151 -4.22 0.39 -1.55
C ASP A 151 -3.55 0.44 -0.16
N VAL A 152 -2.27 0.79 -0.11
CA VAL A 152 -1.52 0.97 1.14
C VAL A 152 -2.11 2.09 1.99
N VAL A 153 -2.41 3.26 1.41
CA VAL A 153 -3.00 4.40 2.13
C VAL A 153 -4.37 4.05 2.74
N ARG A 154 -5.21 3.29 2.03
CA ARG A 154 -6.54 2.91 2.54
C ARG A 154 -6.50 1.81 3.59
N ARG A 155 -5.53 0.90 3.54
CA ARG A 155 -5.39 -0.15 4.56
C ARG A 155 -4.80 0.38 5.86
N HIS A 156 -4.07 1.50 5.83
CA HIS A 156 -3.37 2.01 7.00
C HIS A 156 -4.26 2.32 8.21
N LEU A 157 -5.40 2.99 8.01
CA LEU A 157 -6.35 3.32 9.09
C LEU A 157 -6.89 2.07 9.82
N PRO A 158 -7.41 1.05 9.12
CA PRO A 158 -7.87 -0.19 9.77
C PRO A 158 -6.73 -1.12 10.23
N SER A 159 -5.49 -0.96 9.76
CA SER A 159 -4.34 -1.69 10.31
C SER A 159 -3.88 -1.14 11.66
N VAL A 160 -4.08 0.15 11.95
CA VAL A 160 -3.75 0.77 13.24
C VAL A 160 -4.85 0.54 14.27
N ASN A 161 -6.12 0.57 13.84
CA ASN A 161 -7.26 0.10 14.62
C ASN A 161 -7.64 -1.29 14.13
N THR A 162 -6.95 -2.33 14.60
CA THR A 162 -7.50 -3.70 14.51
C THR A 162 -8.85 -3.69 15.21
N HIS A 163 -9.92 -3.49 14.45
CA HIS A 163 -11.31 -3.69 14.85
C HIS A 163 -11.60 -5.20 14.97
N LEU A 164 -10.69 -5.94 15.60
CA LEU A 164 -10.92 -7.28 16.06
C LEU A 164 -11.70 -7.13 17.36
N TRP A 165 -13.02 -7.16 17.25
CA TRP A 165 -13.88 -7.34 18.40
C TRP A 165 -14.20 -8.83 18.50
N GLY A 166 -14.11 -9.35 19.71
CA GLY A 166 -14.27 -10.78 19.96
C GLY A 166 -15.25 -11.04 21.08
N VAL A 167 -15.98 -12.14 20.95
CA VAL A 167 -16.82 -12.67 22.02
C VAL A 167 -16.05 -13.84 22.63
N PRO A 168 -15.55 -13.72 23.88
CA PRO A 168 -14.91 -14.85 24.54
C PRO A 168 -15.97 -15.90 24.87
N PHE A 169 -15.75 -17.14 24.45
CA PHE A 169 -16.48 -18.29 24.98
C PHE A 169 -15.80 -18.77 26.27
N SER A 170 -16.58 -19.34 27.18
CA SER A 170 -16.04 -20.13 28.28
C SER A 170 -15.28 -21.34 27.69
N GLN A 171 -14.03 -21.56 28.12
CA GLN A 171 -13.04 -22.57 27.65
C GLN A 171 -11.97 -22.09 26.65
N GLY A 172 -11.52 -20.83 26.70
CA GLY A 172 -10.33 -20.40 25.96
C GLY A 172 -10.51 -20.29 24.44
N GLN A 173 -11.75 -20.39 23.96
CA GLN A 173 -12.12 -20.17 22.57
C GLN A 173 -12.76 -18.79 22.41
N GLY A 174 -12.49 -18.13 21.29
CA GLY A 174 -13.11 -16.85 20.95
C GLY A 174 -13.40 -16.80 19.46
N ILE A 175 -14.51 -16.16 19.11
CA ILE A 175 -14.73 -15.75 17.72
C ILE A 175 -14.19 -14.33 17.60
N TRP A 176 -13.33 -14.12 16.62
CA TRP A 176 -12.84 -12.80 16.26
C TRP A 176 -13.50 -12.39 14.95
N PHE A 177 -14.21 -11.28 15.01
CA PHE A 177 -14.81 -10.67 13.84
C PHE A 177 -13.83 -9.66 13.25
N GLY A 178 -13.74 -9.65 11.93
CA GLY A 178 -12.97 -8.67 11.17
C GLY A 178 -13.56 -8.48 9.78
N PHE A 179 -12.83 -7.77 8.93
CA PHE A 179 -13.21 -7.58 7.54
C PHE A 179 -12.00 -7.75 6.64
N HIS A 180 -12.22 -8.34 5.47
CA HIS A 180 -11.30 -8.29 4.36
C HIS A 180 -11.42 -6.95 3.66
N GLN A 181 -10.30 -6.30 3.36
CA GLN A 181 -10.28 -5.04 2.62
C GLN A 181 -9.26 -5.07 1.47
N SER A 182 -9.71 -4.75 0.27
CA SER A 182 -8.84 -4.60 -0.90
C SER A 182 -9.28 -3.46 -1.81
N VAL A 183 -8.32 -2.78 -2.44
CA VAL A 183 -8.58 -1.76 -3.47
C VAL A 183 -8.33 -2.33 -4.84
N TRP A 184 -9.26 -2.10 -5.78
CA TRP A 184 -9.14 -2.56 -7.16
C TRP A 184 -9.41 -1.43 -8.15
N PRO A 185 -8.66 -1.34 -9.26
CA PRO A 185 -9.04 -0.49 -10.38
C PRO A 185 -10.34 -1.02 -11.02
N ALA A 186 -11.33 -0.15 -11.16
CA ALA A 186 -12.52 -0.41 -11.96
C ALA A 186 -12.66 0.67 -13.05
N VAL A 187 -13.56 0.44 -14.00
CA VAL A 187 -13.85 1.44 -15.03
C VAL A 187 -14.36 2.71 -14.34
N TRP A 188 -13.80 3.87 -14.69
CA TRP A 188 -14.12 5.22 -14.18
C TRP A 188 -13.63 5.56 -12.76
N LYS A 189 -13.53 4.61 -11.84
CA LYS A 189 -13.14 4.85 -10.43
C LYS A 189 -12.39 3.66 -9.83
N MET A 190 -11.59 3.91 -8.82
CA MET A 190 -11.15 2.84 -7.93
C MET A 190 -12.34 2.32 -7.12
N MET A 191 -12.26 1.05 -6.75
CA MET A 191 -13.25 0.37 -5.92
C MET A 191 -12.61 -0.05 -4.61
N LEU A 192 -13.35 0.11 -3.52
CA LEU A 192 -13.00 -0.44 -2.22
C LEU A 192 -13.88 -1.67 -2.00
N ASN A 193 -13.25 -2.85 -1.96
CA ASN A 193 -13.91 -4.10 -1.62
C ASN A 193 -13.79 -4.32 -0.11
N ILE A 194 -14.91 -4.46 0.57
CA ILE A 194 -15.01 -4.78 2.00
C ILE A 194 -15.91 -6.00 2.11
N ASP A 195 -15.43 -7.04 2.79
CA ASP A 195 -16.20 -8.26 3.05
C ASP A 195 -16.00 -8.68 4.51
N GLU A 196 -17.02 -9.25 5.14
CA GLU A 196 -16.92 -9.71 6.53
C GLU A 196 -16.08 -10.99 6.60
N ARG A 197 -15.21 -11.09 7.60
CA ARG A 197 -14.47 -12.33 7.89
C ARG A 197 -14.61 -12.72 9.34
N ASP A 198 -15.11 -13.93 9.54
CA ASP A 198 -15.04 -14.62 10.82
C ASP A 198 -13.76 -15.44 10.89
N LEU A 199 -12.84 -15.07 11.79
CA LEU A 199 -11.69 -15.90 12.12
C LEU A 199 -12.02 -16.71 13.38
N ARG A 200 -12.30 -18.00 13.18
CA ARG A 200 -12.37 -18.98 14.27
C ARG A 200 -10.96 -19.44 14.59
N GLN A 201 -10.44 -19.07 15.74
CA GLN A 201 -9.14 -19.55 16.22
C GLN A 201 -9.37 -20.41 17.46
N GLN A 202 -9.08 -21.71 17.36
CA GLN A 202 -8.90 -22.56 18.54
C GLN A 202 -7.53 -22.22 19.13
N CYS A 203 -7.49 -21.67 20.35
CA CYS A 203 -6.26 -21.69 21.13
C CYS A 203 -5.95 -23.15 21.44
N GLY A 204 -4.89 -23.69 20.81
CA GLY A 204 -4.33 -24.98 21.21
C GLY A 204 -3.75 -24.85 22.62
N GLU A 205 -3.97 -25.88 23.44
CA GLU A 205 -3.44 -26.05 24.80
C GLU A 205 -1.91 -25.96 24.86
#